data_AF-A0A849ZCT7-F1
#
_entry.id   AF-A0A849ZCT7-F1
#
_cell.length_a   1.000
_cell.length_b   1.000
_cell.length_c   1.000
_cell.angle_alpha   90.00
_cell.angle_beta   90.00
_cell.angle_gamma   90.00
#
_symmetry.space_group_name_H-M   'P 1'
#
loop_
_entity.id
_entity.type
_entity.pdbx_description
1 polymer ?
#
loop_
_entity_poly.entity_id
_entity_poly.type
_entity_poly.pdbx_seq_one_letter_code
_entity_poly.pdbx_strand_id
1 'polypeptide(L)' 'MPTCPVCKDEVEALKSLKIGGKTKKMCEDCADREKEGQAIAEESEAVVQGMMGFKGRR' A
#
# COMPACT_ATOMS: atom_id res chain seq x y z
N MET A 1 17.69 -16.56 -9.53
CA MET A 1 16.34 -16.33 -8.98
C MET A 1 16.21 -14.84 -8.70
N PRO A 2 15.05 -14.18 -8.89
CA PRO A 2 14.91 -12.78 -8.50
C PRO A 2 15.03 -12.60 -6.99
N THR A 3 15.77 -11.60 -6.55
CA THR A 3 15.88 -11.23 -5.13
C THR A 3 14.77 -10.25 -4.76
N CYS A 4 14.06 -10.52 -3.66
CA CYS A 4 13.07 -9.59 -3.15
C CYS A 4 13.74 -8.30 -2.64
N PRO A 5 13.35 -7.10 -3.11
CA PRO A 5 13.97 -5.85 -2.66
C PRO A 5 13.62 -5.47 -1.21
N VAL A 6 12.67 -6.18 -0.58
CA VAL A 6 12.20 -5.90 0.79
C VAL A 6 12.95 -6.77 1.80
N CYS A 7 12.84 -8.10 1.68
CA CYS A 7 13.47 -9.05 2.60
C CYS A 7 14.86 -9.53 2.17
N LYS A 8 15.27 -9.24 0.92
CA LYS A 8 16.54 -9.66 0.31
C LYS A 8 16.70 -11.17 0.11
N ASP A 9 15.62 -11.93 0.22
CA ASP A 9 15.63 -13.36 -0.10
C ASP A 9 15.53 -13.62 -1.60
N GLU A 10 16.18 -14.70 -2.06
CA GLU A 10 15.98 -15.24 -3.39
C GLU A 10 14.65 -15.98 -3.47
N VAL A 11 13.78 -15.54 -4.38
CA VAL A 11 12.45 -16.10 -4.57
C VAL A 11 12.26 -16.52 -6.02
N GLU A 12 11.28 -17.36 -6.28
CA GLU A 12 10.99 -17.81 -7.65
C GLU A 12 10.32 -16.73 -8.49
N ALA A 13 9.45 -15.92 -7.87
CA ALA A 13 8.70 -14.87 -8.55
C ALA A 13 8.49 -13.63 -7.67
N LEU A 14 8.43 -12.46 -8.32
CA LEU A 14 8.06 -11.19 -7.70
C LEU A 14 6.66 -10.77 -8.18
N LYS A 15 5.76 -10.45 -7.24
CA LYS A 15 4.45 -9.88 -7.52
C LYS A 15 4.54 -8.35 -7.54
N SER A 16 3.78 -7.73 -8.44
CA SER A 16 3.58 -6.29 -8.47
C SER A 16 2.31 -5.91 -7.71
N LEU A 17 2.45 -5.03 -6.71
CA LEU A 17 1.35 -4.45 -5.96
C LEU A 17 1.37 -2.94 -6.06
N LYS A 18 0.18 -2.34 -6.06
CA LYS A 18 0.01 -0.90 -6.05
C LYS A 18 -0.08 -0.45 -4.60
N ILE A 19 0.87 0.38 -4.15
CA ILE A 19 0.97 0.92 -2.79
C ILE A 19 1.02 2.44 -2.89
N GLY A 20 0.04 3.14 -2.30
CA GLY A 20 -0.04 4.60 -2.32
C GLY A 20 -0.04 5.17 -3.76
N GLY A 21 -0.79 4.53 -4.66
CA GLY A 21 -0.88 4.89 -6.07
C GLY A 21 0.32 4.47 -6.94
N LYS A 22 1.41 3.94 -6.36
CA LYS A 22 2.62 3.52 -7.08
C LYS A 22 2.76 2.01 -7.10
N THR A 23 3.13 1.44 -8.25
CA THR A 23 3.39 0.00 -8.36
C THR A 23 4.78 -0.34 -7.81
N LYS A 24 4.86 -1.21 -6.81
CA LYS A 24 6.09 -1.80 -6.27
C LYS A 24 6.12 -3.31 -6.53
N LYS A 25 7.30 -3.88 -6.74
CA LYS A 25 7.51 -5.33 -6.89
C LYS A 25 8.15 -5.92 -5.64
N MET A 26 7.62 -7.04 -5.14
CA MET A 26 8.13 -7.76 -3.96
C MET A 26 7.68 -9.22 -3.98
N CYS A 27 8.23 -10.06 -3.10
CA CYS A 27 7.79 -11.46 -2.96
C CYS A 27 6.36 -11.55 -2.41
N GLU A 28 5.76 -12.75 -2.47
CA GLU A 28 4.40 -13.02 -1.99
C GLU A 28 4.22 -12.65 -0.51
N ASP A 29 5.13 -13.06 0.37
CA ASP A 29 5.07 -12.72 1.79
C ASP A 29 5.09 -11.22 2.09
N CYS A 30 5.95 -10.46 1.39
CA CYS A 30 6.02 -9.01 1.57
C CYS A 30 4.79 -8.32 0.97
N ALA A 31 4.29 -8.87 -0.13
CA ALA A 31 3.10 -8.39 -0.82
C ALA A 31 1.85 -8.47 0.07
N ASP A 32 1.66 -9.58 0.79
CA ASP A 32 0.48 -9.74 1.64
C ASP A 32 0.54 -8.83 2.88
N ARG A 33 1.71 -8.63 3.50
CA ARG A 33 1.88 -7.66 4.60
C ARG A 33 1.55 -6.23 4.19
N GLU A 34 1.99 -5.80 3.00
CA GLU A 34 1.72 -4.44 2.51
C GLU A 34 0.26 -4.23 2.11
N LYS A 35 -0.44 -5.30 1.66
CA LYS A 35 -1.90 -5.23 1.42
C LYS A 35 -2.67 -4.99 2.71
N GLU A 36 -2.31 -5.70 3.79
CA GLU A 36 -2.94 -5.52 5.10
C GLU A 36 -2.74 -4.09 5.62
N GLY A 37 -1.55 -3.52 5.45
CA GLY A 37 -1.27 -2.11 5.82
C GLY A 37 -2.01 -1.07 4.97
N GLN A 38 -2.32 -1.37 3.71
CA GLN A 38 -3.02 -0.42 2.83
C GLN A 38 -4.51 -0.23 3.16
N ALA A 39 -5.17 -1.23 3.72
CA ALA A 39 -6.56 -1.11 4.16
C ALA A 39 -6.75 0.07 5.14
N ILE A 40 -5.72 0.38 5.92
CA ILE A 40 -5.73 1.41 6.96
C ILE A 40 -5.51 2.83 6.37
N ALA A 41 -4.75 2.93 5.28
CA ALA A 41 -4.42 4.22 4.67
C ALA A 41 -5.60 4.82 3.89
N GLU A 42 -6.40 3.99 3.22
CA GLU A 42 -7.56 4.45 2.44
C GLU A 42 -8.70 4.93 3.36
N GLU A 43 -8.87 4.31 4.54
CA GLU A 43 -9.82 4.78 5.56
C GLU A 43 -9.42 6.15 6.17
N SER A 44 -8.12 6.48 6.19
CA SER A 44 -7.64 7.71 6.83
C SER A 44 -7.86 8.97 5.96
N GLU A 45 -7.78 8.85 4.63
CA GLU A 45 -7.93 9.99 3.72
C GLU A 45 -9.40 10.42 3.55
N ALA A 46 -10.33 9.46 3.62
CA ALA A 46 -11.77 9.72 3.60
C ALA A 46 -12.26 10.48 4.86
N VAL A 47 -11.72 10.18 6.04
CA VAL A 47 -12.09 10.84 7.31
C VAL A 47 -11.64 12.31 7.32
N VAL A 48 -10.47 12.62 6.76
CA VAL A 48 -9.94 13.99 6.70
C VAL A 48 -10.75 14.86 5.72
N GLN A 49 -11.16 14.31 4.57
CA GLN A 49 -12.05 15.03 3.63
C GLN A 49 -13.43 15.30 4.24
N GLY A 50 -13.95 14.40 5.09
CA GLY A 50 -15.19 14.62 5.83
C GLY A 50 -15.15 15.82 6.80
N MET A 51 -14.00 16.10 7.41
CA MET A 51 -13.85 17.25 8.32
C MET A 51 -13.72 18.60 7.60
N MET A 52 -13.26 18.62 6.36
CA MET A 52 -13.13 19.86 5.57
C MET A 52 -14.45 20.28 4.89
N GLY A 53 -15.38 19.35 4.66
CA GLY A 53 -16.67 19.62 4.01
C GLY A 53 -17.70 20.40 4.85
N PHE A 54 -17.56 20.42 6.18
CA PHE A 54 -18.52 21.08 7.09
C PHE A 54 -18.14 22.52 7.46
N LYS A 55 -16.89 22.95 7.21
CA LYS A 55 -16.35 24.25 7.67
C LYS A 55 -16.15 25.29 6.56
N GLY A 56 -16.82 25.13 5.41
CA GLY A 56 -16.64 25.98 4.22
C GLY A 56 -17.92 26.50 3.57
N ARG A 57 -19.11 26.28 4.16
CA ARG A 57 -20.35 26.93 3.71
C ARG A 57 -20.69 28.09 4.66
N ARG A 58 -20.04 29.23 4.42
CA ARG A 58 -20.51 30.53 4.88
C ARG A 58 -20.44 31.50 3.72
#